data_AF-A0A9D7S2F4-F1
#
_entry.id   AF-A0A9D7S2F4-F1
#
_cell.length_a   1.000
_cell.length_b   1.000
_cell.length_c   1.000
_cell.angle_alpha   90.00
_cell.angle_beta   90.00
_cell.angle_gamma   90.00
#
_symmetry.space_group_name_H-M   'P 1'
#
loop_
_entity.id
_entity.type
_entity.pdbx_description
1 polymer ?
#
loop_
_entity_poly.entity_id
_entity_poly.type
_entity_poly.pdbx_seq_one_letter_code
_entity_poly.pdbx_strand_id
1 'polypeptide(L)'
;MLHEVCHLWIGASGVSGAWGESRLEKFCNDVASAFLLPSDELAALQLEPNLDRQTVIERIGEFAQERLLSRSLVAYRLFQTRRLSEHSWQSLTQDFRDQWRQQRDAQRVRSREQKGGPNYYVVRRHKLGAALLKFVDRNMSDGALTPTKAGKVLGVKPRSVAALLSTLHPQMA
;
A
#
# COMPACT_ATOMS: atom_id res chain seq x y z
N MET A 1 5.04 4.10 -0.54
CA MET A 1 5.72 5.41 -0.60
C MET A 1 7.15 5.24 -1.09
N LEU A 2 8.02 4.44 -0.45
CA LEU A 2 9.39 4.27 -0.96
C LEU A 2 9.48 3.57 -2.34
N HIS A 3 8.61 2.58 -2.58
CA HIS A 3 8.48 1.91 -3.89
C HIS A 3 8.15 2.91 -5.02
N GLU A 4 7.23 3.83 -4.77
CA GLU A 4 6.86 4.88 -5.73
C GLU A 4 8.00 5.88 -5.96
N VAL A 5 8.80 6.18 -4.93
CA VAL A 5 10.00 7.03 -5.06
C VAL A 5 11.09 6.32 -5.88
N CYS A 6 11.25 5.00 -5.73
CA CYS A 6 12.16 4.22 -6.59
C CYS A 6 11.75 4.30 -8.06
N HIS A 7 10.45 4.17 -8.37
CA HIS A 7 9.93 4.36 -9.73
C HIS A 7 10.23 5.76 -10.29
N LEU A 8 10.12 6.80 -9.46
CA LEU A 8 10.47 8.17 -9.85
C LEU A 8 11.97 8.34 -10.13
N TRP A 9 12.85 7.78 -9.29
CA TRP A 9 14.31 7.88 -9.44
C TRP A 9 14.85 7.08 -10.63
N ILE A 10 14.22 5.98 -10.98
CA ILE A 10 14.62 5.16 -12.14
C ILE A 10 14.18 5.81 -13.46
N GLY A 11 13.39 6.89 -13.42
CA GLY A 11 12.93 7.59 -14.62
C GLY A 11 11.95 6.76 -15.45
N ALA A 12 11.35 5.72 -14.87
CA ALA A 12 10.37 4.83 -15.50
C ALA A 12 9.00 5.53 -15.65
N SER A 13 8.99 6.72 -16.27
CA SER A 13 7.77 7.39 -16.73
C SER A 13 7.39 7.00 -18.17
N GLY A 14 8.12 6.08 -18.79
CA GLY A 14 7.85 5.58 -20.14
C GLY A 14 7.21 4.19 -20.16
N VAL A 15 5.89 4.17 -20.40
CA VAL A 15 5.07 3.10 -21.00
C VAL A 15 5.67 1.68 -21.05
N SER A 16 5.02 0.80 -20.30
CA SER A 16 5.29 -0.62 -20.07
C SER A 16 5.33 -1.50 -21.32
N GLY A 17 6.40 -2.29 -21.43
CA GLY A 17 6.34 -3.63 -22.03
C GLY A 17 6.22 -4.66 -20.90
N ALA A 18 5.23 -5.55 -20.97
CA ALA A 18 4.83 -6.49 -19.90
C ALA A 18 5.97 -7.36 -19.31
N TRP A 19 7.08 -7.55 -20.03
CA TRP A 19 8.25 -8.31 -19.57
C TRP A 19 9.27 -7.49 -18.77
N GLY A 20 9.30 -6.17 -18.98
CA GLY A 20 10.15 -5.23 -18.23
C GLY A 20 9.52 -4.81 -16.89
N GLU A 21 8.19 -4.76 -16.84
CA GLU A 21 7.42 -4.33 -15.67
C GLU A 21 7.67 -5.23 -14.46
N SER A 22 7.68 -6.56 -14.63
CA SER A 22 7.93 -7.50 -13.52
C SER A 22 9.36 -7.43 -12.96
N ARG A 23 10.38 -7.25 -13.82
CA ARG A 23 11.77 -7.12 -13.37
C ARG A 23 12.03 -5.79 -12.69
N LEU A 24 11.44 -4.71 -13.22
CA LEU A 24 11.50 -3.38 -12.62
C LEU A 24 10.79 -3.36 -11.27
N GLU A 25 9.58 -3.93 -11.19
CA GLU A 25 8.84 -4.12 -9.94
C GLU A 25 9.67 -4.87 -8.90
N LYS A 26 10.30 -5.98 -9.29
CA LYS A 26 11.19 -6.73 -8.41
C LYS A 26 12.36 -5.88 -7.92
N PHE A 27 13.03 -5.16 -8.83
CA PHE A 27 14.13 -4.26 -8.47
C PHE A 27 13.68 -3.16 -7.49
N CYS A 28 12.56 -2.48 -7.76
CA CYS A 28 12.00 -1.47 -6.86
C CYS A 28 11.68 -2.07 -5.48
N ASN A 29 11.13 -3.28 -5.44
CA ASN A 29 10.87 -3.99 -4.19
C ASN A 29 12.17 -4.37 -3.46
N ASP A 30 13.20 -4.78 -4.18
CA ASP A 30 14.51 -5.12 -3.61
C ASP A 30 15.14 -3.88 -2.95
N VAL A 31 15.21 -2.76 -3.68
CA VAL A 31 15.75 -1.50 -3.16
C VAL A 31 14.93 -0.99 -1.99
N ALA A 32 13.60 -0.93 -2.12
CA ALA A 32 12.74 -0.42 -1.05
C ALA A 32 12.82 -1.27 0.21
N SER A 33 12.84 -2.60 0.07
CA SER A 33 12.92 -3.50 1.20
C SER A 33 14.29 -3.43 1.90
N ALA A 34 15.39 -3.30 1.15
CA ALA A 34 16.73 -3.15 1.72
C ALA A 34 16.91 -1.83 2.46
N PHE A 35 16.33 -0.74 1.95
CA PHE A 35 16.33 0.55 2.61
C PHE A 35 15.50 0.54 3.90
N LEU A 36 14.31 -0.06 3.87
CA LEU A 36 13.40 -0.11 5.02
C LEU A 36 13.85 -1.07 6.11
N LEU A 37 14.61 -2.11 5.75
CA LEU A 37 15.10 -3.12 6.69
C LEU A 37 16.50 -3.61 6.27
N PRO A 38 17.56 -2.92 6.72
CA PRO A 38 18.95 -3.34 6.55
C PRO A 38 19.21 -4.78 7.02
N SER A 39 20.17 -5.46 6.40
CA SER A 39 20.41 -6.90 6.61
C SER A 39 21.02 -7.23 7.98
N ASP A 40 21.75 -6.29 8.57
CA ASP A 40 22.34 -6.35 9.91
C ASP A 40 21.27 -6.33 11.01
N GLU A 41 20.17 -5.58 10.82
CA GLU A 41 19.05 -5.58 11.76
C GLU A 41 18.33 -6.93 11.86
N LEU A 42 18.39 -7.76 10.81
CA LEU A 42 17.77 -9.08 10.81
C LEU A 42 18.41 -10.05 11.81
N ALA A 43 19.62 -9.76 12.29
CA ALA A 43 20.26 -10.57 13.34
C ALA A 43 19.43 -10.57 14.64
N ALA A 44 18.69 -9.50 14.93
CA ALA A 44 17.87 -9.38 16.13
C ALA A 44 16.67 -10.35 16.17
N LEU A 45 16.24 -10.91 15.02
CA LEU A 45 15.19 -11.93 14.97
C LEU A 45 15.63 -13.29 15.56
N GLN A 46 16.94 -13.54 15.64
CA GLN A 46 17.55 -14.76 16.22
C GLN A 46 16.86 -16.05 15.72
N LEU A 47 16.69 -16.20 14.42
CA LEU A 47 16.06 -17.39 13.85
C LEU A 47 17.04 -18.56 13.82
N GLU A 48 16.98 -19.40 14.85
CA GLU A 48 17.77 -20.63 14.93
C GLU A 48 17.30 -21.69 13.91
N PRO A 49 18.20 -22.55 13.41
CA PRO A 49 17.82 -23.69 12.61
C PRO A 49 16.83 -24.58 13.38
N ASN A 50 15.74 -24.98 12.72
CA ASN A 50 14.67 -25.84 13.26
C ASN A 50 13.69 -25.21 14.26
N LEU A 51 13.61 -23.87 14.35
CA LEU A 51 12.48 -23.25 15.03
C LEU A 51 11.15 -23.73 14.41
N ASP A 52 10.18 -23.97 15.29
CA ASP A 52 8.84 -24.29 14.84
C ASP A 52 8.23 -23.09 14.10
N ARG A 53 7.34 -23.39 13.15
CA ARG A 53 6.73 -22.38 12.28
C ARG A 53 5.98 -21.31 13.07
N GLN A 54 5.34 -21.68 14.19
CA GLN A 54 4.53 -20.77 14.97
C GLN A 54 5.40 -19.72 15.67
N THR A 55 6.51 -20.16 16.27
CA THR A 55 7.52 -19.26 16.84
C THR A 55 8.12 -18.33 15.78
N VAL A 56 8.36 -18.82 14.56
CA VAL A 56 8.84 -17.96 13.45
C VAL A 56 7.80 -16.87 13.12
N ILE A 57 6.52 -17.22 13.07
CA ILE A 57 5.42 -16.27 12.82
C ILE A 57 5.35 -15.20 13.91
N GLU A 58 5.46 -15.61 15.18
CA GLU A 58 5.40 -14.71 16.35
C GLU A 58 6.58 -13.74 16.37
N ARG A 59 7.81 -14.24 16.23
CA ARG A 59 9.02 -13.40 16.17
C ARG A 59 8.98 -12.40 15.01
N ILE A 60 8.54 -12.84 13.83
CA ILE A 60 8.34 -11.92 12.69
C ILE A 60 7.29 -10.86 13.03
N GLY A 61 6.21 -11.25 13.72
CA GLY A 61 5.14 -10.35 14.16
C GLY A 61 5.64 -9.26 15.10
N GLU A 62 6.30 -9.65 16.19
CA GLU A 62 6.86 -8.74 17.19
C GLU A 62 7.88 -7.79 16.56
N PHE A 63 8.85 -8.34 15.83
CA PHE A 63 9.89 -7.57 15.16
C PHE A 63 9.30 -6.54 14.18
N ALA A 64 8.29 -6.94 13.41
CA ALA A 64 7.62 -6.06 12.46
C ALA A 64 6.86 -4.93 13.18
N GLN A 65 6.18 -5.25 14.30
CA GLN A 65 5.42 -4.28 15.08
C GLN A 65 6.32 -3.22 15.70
N GLU A 66 7.44 -3.61 16.31
CA GLU A 66 8.41 -2.69 16.92
C GLU A 66 8.98 -1.68 15.91
N ARG A 67 9.13 -2.11 14.65
CA ARG A 67 9.72 -1.29 13.57
C ARG A 67 8.68 -0.65 12.65
N LEU A 68 7.39 -0.83 12.94
CA LEU A 68 6.28 -0.35 12.10
C LEU A 68 6.37 -0.84 10.64
N LEU A 69 6.88 -2.07 10.46
CA LEU A 69 7.03 -2.73 9.17
C LEU A 69 5.92 -3.75 8.94
N SER A 70 5.72 -4.14 7.68
CA SER A 70 4.82 -5.26 7.38
C SER A 70 5.53 -6.60 7.62
N ARG A 71 4.82 -7.57 8.19
CA ARG A 71 5.32 -8.95 8.38
C ARG A 71 5.79 -9.60 7.08
N SER A 72 5.09 -9.32 5.97
CA SER A 72 5.48 -9.81 4.64
C SER A 72 6.81 -9.20 4.15
N LEU A 73 7.11 -7.93 4.48
CA LEU A 73 8.40 -7.31 4.16
C LEU A 73 9.54 -7.96 4.95
N VAL A 74 9.32 -8.22 6.23
CA VAL A 74 10.31 -8.93 7.08
C VAL A 74 10.57 -10.33 6.52
N ALA A 75 9.51 -11.09 6.21
CA ALA A 75 9.65 -12.41 5.58
C ALA A 75 10.39 -12.36 4.23
N TYR A 76 10.13 -11.33 3.41
CA TYR A 76 10.85 -11.12 2.15
C TYR A 76 12.35 -10.87 2.35
N ARG A 77 12.71 -10.05 3.34
CA ARG A 77 14.11 -9.75 3.66
C ARG A 77 14.85 -10.96 4.24
N LEU A 78 14.17 -11.79 5.02
CA LEU A 78 14.70 -13.06 5.48
C LEU A 78 14.95 -14.04 4.32
N PHE A 79 14.08 -14.07 3.32
CA PHE A 79 14.31 -14.84 2.08
C PHE A 79 15.50 -14.31 1.28
N GLN A 80 15.57 -13.00 1.03
CA GLN A 80 16.68 -12.38 0.29
C GLN A 80 18.04 -12.63 0.96
N THR A 81 18.08 -12.67 2.30
CA THR A 81 19.28 -12.96 3.08
C THR A 81 19.50 -14.45 3.36
N ARG A 82 18.72 -15.33 2.69
CA ARG A 82 18.81 -16.80 2.76
C ARG A 82 18.57 -17.39 4.17
N ARG A 83 17.91 -16.64 5.05
CA ARG A 83 17.46 -17.13 6.38
C ARG A 83 16.14 -17.90 6.31
N LEU A 84 15.39 -17.75 5.21
CA LEU A 84 14.23 -18.56 4.88
C LEU A 84 14.38 -19.17 3.49
N SER A 85 13.87 -20.39 3.33
CA SER A 85 13.68 -20.97 1.99
C SER A 85 12.56 -20.25 1.24
N GLU A 86 12.57 -20.36 -0.08
CA GLU A 86 11.52 -19.80 -0.93
C GLU A 86 10.12 -20.33 -0.53
N HIS A 87 10.01 -21.64 -0.31
CA HIS A 87 8.77 -22.26 0.13
C HIS A 87 8.26 -21.69 1.46
N SER A 88 9.14 -21.57 2.47
CA SER A 88 8.76 -20.99 3.77
C SER A 88 8.32 -19.53 3.64
N TRP A 89 9.03 -18.73 2.85
CA TRP A 89 8.66 -17.34 2.59
C TRP A 89 7.30 -17.20 1.89
N GLN A 90 7.06 -17.96 0.82
CA GLN A 90 5.79 -17.93 0.09
C GLN A 90 4.63 -18.34 1.01
N SER A 91 4.82 -19.40 1.79
CA SER A 91 3.84 -19.91 2.73
C SER A 91 3.51 -18.89 3.83
N LEU A 92 4.52 -18.29 4.48
CA LEU A 92 4.32 -17.25 5.49
C LEU A 92 3.64 -15.99 4.92
N THR A 93 4.05 -15.58 3.72
CA THR A 93 3.47 -14.41 3.06
C THR A 93 1.98 -14.62 2.76
N GLN A 94 1.59 -15.84 2.37
CA GLN A 94 0.19 -16.19 2.16
C GLN A 94 -0.60 -16.11 3.48
N ASP A 95 -0.10 -16.72 4.55
CA ASP A 95 -0.74 -16.67 5.88
C ASP A 95 -0.95 -15.23 6.36
N PHE A 96 0.07 -14.38 6.25
CA PHE A 96 -0.03 -12.97 6.66
C PHE A 96 -1.06 -12.20 5.83
N ARG A 97 -1.16 -12.49 4.53
CA ARG A 97 -2.19 -11.89 3.66
C ARG A 97 -3.59 -12.35 4.07
N ASP A 98 -3.76 -13.63 4.39
CA ASP A 98 -5.04 -14.19 4.81
C ASP A 98 -5.50 -13.61 6.16
N GLN A 99 -4.60 -13.56 7.15
CA GLN A 99 -4.89 -12.93 8.43
C GLN A 99 -5.27 -11.46 8.28
N TRP A 100 -4.57 -10.70 7.44
CA TRP A 100 -4.89 -9.30 7.21
C TRP A 100 -6.24 -9.11 6.49
N ARG A 101 -6.57 -9.99 5.54
CA ARG A 101 -7.89 -10.00 4.89
C ARG A 101 -9.00 -10.23 5.92
N GLN A 102 -8.85 -11.25 6.75
CA GLN A 102 -9.82 -11.60 7.80
C GLN A 102 -10.02 -10.44 8.79
N GLN A 103 -8.93 -9.86 9.29
CA GLN A 103 -8.99 -8.70 10.21
C GLN A 103 -9.71 -7.51 9.57
N ARG A 104 -9.42 -7.22 8.30
CA ARG A 104 -10.05 -6.12 7.58
C ARG A 104 -11.54 -6.35 7.35
N ASP A 105 -11.94 -7.56 7.00
CA ASP A 105 -13.35 -7.89 6.79
C ASP A 105 -14.13 -7.86 8.11
N ALA A 106 -13.55 -8.37 9.20
CA ALA A 106 -14.11 -8.23 10.54
C ALA A 106 -14.27 -6.75 10.94
N GLN A 107 -13.28 -5.91 10.64
CA GLN A 107 -13.37 -4.47 10.90
C GLN A 107 -14.49 -3.81 10.08
N ARG A 108 -14.65 -4.19 8.81
CA ARG A 108 -15.73 -3.68 7.95
C ARG A 108 -17.12 -4.04 8.48
N VAL A 109 -17.30 -5.27 8.97
CA VAL A 109 -18.57 -5.70 9.59
C VAL A 109 -18.86 -4.83 10.82
N ARG A 110 -17.90 -4.70 11.74
CA ARG A 110 -18.04 -3.86 12.94
C ARG A 110 -18.33 -2.39 12.60
N SER A 111 -17.66 -1.82 11.60
CA SER A 111 -17.92 -0.45 11.16
C SER A 111 -19.28 -0.25 10.48
N ARG A 112 -19.89 -1.30 9.92
CA ARG A 112 -21.26 -1.24 9.39
C ARG A 112 -22.32 -1.30 10.50
N GLU A 113 -22.02 -2.04 11.57
CA GLU A 113 -22.88 -2.14 12.74
C GLU A 113 -22.85 -0.87 13.61
N GLN A 114 -21.72 -0.16 13.63
CA GLN A 114 -21.60 1.15 14.28
C GLN A 114 -22.31 2.25 13.45
N LYS A 115 -23.52 2.65 13.84
CA LYS A 115 -24.19 3.85 13.31
C LYS A 115 -23.43 5.10 13.78
N GLY A 116 -22.86 5.89 12.86
CA GLY A 116 -22.29 7.21 13.19
C GLY A 116 -20.95 7.60 12.54
N GLY A 117 -20.38 6.79 11.64
CA GLY A 117 -19.12 7.14 10.96
C GLY A 117 -19.24 8.35 10.01
N PRO A 118 -18.17 9.15 9.84
CA PRO A 118 -18.18 10.23 8.87
C PRO A 118 -18.44 9.69 7.46
N ASN A 119 -19.24 10.43 6.67
CA ASN A 119 -19.57 10.05 5.31
C ASN A 119 -18.28 9.75 4.50
N TYR A 120 -18.29 8.66 3.73
CA TYR A 120 -17.19 8.23 2.85
C TYR A 120 -16.50 9.40 2.11
N TYR A 121 -17.29 10.33 1.56
CA TYR A 121 -16.75 11.47 0.82
C TYR A 121 -16.01 12.47 1.71
N VAL A 122 -16.42 12.65 2.96
CA VAL A 122 -15.72 13.50 3.94
C VAL A 122 -14.33 12.94 4.24
N VAL A 123 -14.26 11.65 4.57
CA VAL A 123 -12.98 10.97 4.84
C VAL A 123 -12.08 10.99 3.60
N ARG A 124 -12.66 10.77 2.41
CA ARG A 124 -11.89 10.73 1.16
C ARG A 124 -11.32 12.10 0.78
N ARG A 125 -12.07 13.19 0.96
CA ARG A 125 -11.57 14.55 0.71
C ARG A 125 -10.42 14.91 1.64
N HIS A 126 -10.54 14.61 2.93
CA HIS A 126 -9.48 14.86 3.90
C HIS A 126 -8.17 14.16 3.51
N LYS A 127 -8.24 12.91 3.03
CA LYS A 127 -7.05 12.15 2.59
C LYS A 127 -6.38 12.69 1.33
N LEU A 128 -7.16 13.26 0.41
CA LEU A 128 -6.64 13.78 -0.87
C LEU A 128 -6.08 15.20 -0.73
N GLY A 129 -6.52 15.94 0.28
CA GLY A 129 -6.12 17.32 0.51
C GLY A 129 -6.78 18.31 -0.45
N ALA A 130 -6.96 19.55 0.02
CA ALA A 130 -7.69 20.58 -0.72
C ALA A 130 -6.98 21.00 -2.02
N ALA A 131 -5.64 20.97 -2.05
CA ALA A 131 -4.85 21.40 -3.22
C ALA A 131 -5.07 20.49 -4.43
N LEU A 132 -4.97 19.17 -4.25
CA LEU A 132 -5.19 18.20 -5.32
C LEU A 132 -6.63 18.26 -5.83
N LEU A 133 -7.61 18.35 -4.93
CA LEU A 133 -9.01 18.44 -5.31
C LEU A 133 -9.28 19.70 -6.14
N LYS A 134 -8.77 20.87 -5.73
CA LYS A 134 -8.89 22.14 -6.49
C LYS A 134 -8.19 22.07 -7.85
N PHE A 135 -7.03 21.43 -7.93
CA PHE A 135 -6.32 21.26 -9.19
C PHE A 135 -7.13 20.41 -10.18
N VAL A 136 -7.63 19.27 -9.72
CA VAL A 136 -8.43 18.36 -10.56
C VAL A 136 -9.75 19.01 -10.99
N ASP A 137 -10.41 19.74 -10.08
CA ASP A 137 -11.65 20.47 -10.35
C ASP A 137 -11.46 21.49 -11.49
N ARG A 138 -10.49 22.41 -11.36
CA ARG A 138 -10.21 23.42 -12.39
C ARG A 138 -9.90 22.80 -13.75
N ASN A 139 -9.01 21.82 -13.79
CA ASN A 139 -8.62 21.18 -15.05
C ASN A 139 -9.77 20.37 -15.68
N MET A 140 -10.73 19.88 -14.89
CA MET A 140 -11.95 19.30 -15.44
C MET A 140 -12.89 20.37 -16.00
N SER A 141 -13.09 21.48 -15.28
CA SER A 141 -13.92 22.60 -15.74
C SER A 141 -13.39 23.22 -17.03
N ASP A 142 -12.07 23.29 -17.18
CA ASP A 142 -11.41 23.82 -18.38
C ASP A 142 -11.35 22.79 -19.54
N GLY A 143 -11.93 21.59 -19.36
CA GLY A 143 -11.93 20.52 -20.35
C GLY A 143 -10.59 19.83 -20.58
N ALA A 144 -9.51 20.26 -19.91
CA ALA A 144 -8.17 19.68 -20.00
C ALA A 144 -8.11 18.25 -19.41
N LEU A 145 -9.00 17.92 -18.48
CA LEU A 145 -9.06 16.62 -17.82
C LEU A 145 -10.46 15.98 -17.93
N THR A 146 -10.53 14.73 -18.38
CA THR A 146 -11.80 14.00 -18.43
C THR A 146 -12.15 13.37 -17.08
N PRO A 147 -13.43 13.11 -16.76
CA PRO A 147 -13.85 12.45 -15.53
C PRO A 147 -13.18 11.09 -15.30
N THR A 148 -12.86 10.36 -16.37
CA THR A 148 -12.14 9.09 -16.32
C THR A 148 -10.69 9.26 -15.87
N LYS A 149 -9.99 10.27 -16.40
CA LYS A 149 -8.61 10.59 -15.99
C LYS A 149 -8.58 11.16 -14.57
N ALA A 150 -9.52 12.04 -14.22
CA ALA A 150 -9.70 12.55 -12.86
C ALA A 150 -9.96 11.43 -11.85
N GLY A 151 -10.77 10.43 -12.20
CA GLY A 151 -11.00 9.25 -11.37
C GLY A 151 -9.72 8.48 -11.07
N LYS A 152 -8.82 8.33 -12.06
CA LYS A 152 -7.51 7.70 -11.85
C LYS A 152 -6.64 8.54 -10.90
N VAL A 153 -6.53 9.85 -11.13
CA VAL A 153 -5.73 10.77 -10.29
C VAL A 153 -6.22 10.80 -8.84
N LEU A 154 -7.54 10.84 -8.64
CA LEU A 154 -8.16 10.88 -7.31
C LEU A 154 -8.33 9.49 -6.66
N GLY A 155 -8.00 8.42 -7.39
CA GLY A 155 -8.18 7.03 -6.97
C GLY A 155 -9.62 6.65 -6.65
N VAL A 156 -10.59 7.17 -7.41
CA VAL A 156 -12.03 6.88 -7.25
C VAL A 156 -12.65 6.47 -8.60
N LYS A 157 -13.84 5.84 -8.55
CA LYS A 157 -14.58 5.53 -9.78
C LYS A 157 -14.96 6.83 -10.50
N PRO A 158 -14.96 6.88 -11.84
CA PRO A 158 -15.31 8.09 -12.60
C PRO A 158 -16.65 8.70 -12.18
N ARG A 159 -17.66 7.85 -11.96
CA ARG A 159 -19.00 8.26 -11.48
C ARG A 159 -19.02 8.95 -10.10
N SER A 160 -17.98 8.76 -9.29
CA SER A 160 -17.87 9.31 -7.94
C SER A 160 -17.06 10.61 -7.89
N VAL A 161 -16.45 11.02 -9.02
CA VAL A 161 -15.62 12.23 -9.08
C VAL A 161 -16.44 13.47 -8.80
N ALA A 162 -17.60 13.64 -9.45
CA ALA A 162 -18.46 14.80 -9.24
C ALA A 162 -18.92 14.94 -7.77
N ALA A 163 -19.34 13.85 -7.13
CA ALA A 163 -19.74 13.85 -5.71
C ALA A 163 -18.57 14.15 -4.75
N LEU A 164 -17.34 13.85 -5.17
CA LEU A 164 -16.14 14.17 -4.40
C LEU A 164 -15.77 15.64 -4.51
N LEU A 165 -15.95 16.25 -5.69
CA LEU A 165 -15.63 17.66 -5.97
C LEU A 165 -16.76 18.63 -5.60
N SER A 166 -18.00 18.17 -5.45
CA SER A 166 -19.19 19.02 -5.27
C SER A 166 -19.13 20.03 -4.11
N THR A 167 -18.30 19.82 -3.09
CA THR A 167 -18.13 20.77 -1.99
C THR A 167 -17.17 21.92 -2.28
N LEU A 168 -16.51 21.93 -3.45
CA LEU A 168 -15.65 23.02 -3.90
C LEU A 168 -16.41 24.12 -4.65
N HIS A 169 -17.63 23.83 -5.11
CA HIS A 169 -18.53 24.81 -5.71
C HIS A 169 -19.59 25.16 -4.66
N PRO A 170 -19.37 26.19 -3.82
CA PRO A 170 -20.47 26.72 -3.02
C PRO A 170 -21.56 27.18 -3.99
N GLN A 171 -22.78 26.69 -3.77
CA GLN A 171 -23.96 27.10 -4.53
C GLN A 171 -24.03 28.64 -4.52
N MET A 172 -23.95 29.25 -5.70
CA MET A 172 -24.40 30.63 -5.88
C MET A 172 -25.91 30.60 -5.71
N ALA A 173 -26.37 31.07 -4.55
CA ALA A 173 -27.73 31.54 -4.36
C ALA A 173 -27.98 32.77 -5.23
#